data_AF-A0A7W0ZL25-F1
#
_entry.id   AF-A0A7W0ZL25-F1
#
_cell.length_a   1.000
_cell.length_b   1.000
_cell.length_c   1.000
_cell.angle_alpha   90.00
_cell.angle_beta   90.00
_cell.angle_gamma   90.00
#
_symmetry.space_group_name_H-M   'P 1'
#
loop_
_entity.id
_entity.type
_entity.pdbx_description
1 polymer ?
#
loop_
_entity_poly.entity_id
_entity_poly.type
_entity_poly.pdbx_seq_one_letter_code
_entity_poly.pdbx_strand_id
1 'polypeptide(L)'
;MEALLFPGIDYRHVVLTVPEQLRHCFEEYPRLLSEMVKAGVETVIAVMSRAAGGQLRIGVVAVIQTAGRASNYNPHLHLMVTSGGLDERGTWHEIKRVSFDYLHREWQRQLFSMLEEQCRSAGLRHLLESLKQEYQRGLVAYWEPKPVRTGKGLARYLIKYVVSPPVAVSRIIAYDGQEVEYCWQDHKSHQQEKVRVTAVEFIRVLVQHMLPKGFQRVRYLGLHAVCVRQKIKEQVRRAIGAVMQEAFYFAEAVMSKLGWRAKIKGKFGRDPLQCEQCGAEMVLWKVWVPKHGVVYYLPDDAPQWSEARIPSKMDGTVQLCFGF
;
A
#
# COMPACT_ATOMS: atom_id res chain seq x y z
N MET A 1 -4.21 7.39 -6.57
CA MET A 1 -3.92 7.26 -5.13
C MET A 1 -2.81 8.20 -4.68
N GLU A 2 -1.61 8.16 -5.28
CA GLU A 2 -0.47 9.01 -4.86
C GLU A 2 -0.77 10.52 -4.85
N ALA A 3 -1.47 11.04 -5.86
CA ALA A 3 -1.82 12.46 -5.96
C ALA A 3 -2.75 12.98 -4.84
N LEU A 4 -3.40 12.07 -4.10
CA LEU A 4 -4.32 12.39 -3.01
C LEU A 4 -3.63 12.39 -1.64
N LEU A 5 -2.37 11.98 -1.56
CA LEU A 5 -1.60 12.05 -0.32
C LEU A 5 -1.28 13.52 0.02
N PHE A 6 -1.07 13.78 1.30
CA PHE A 6 -0.63 15.09 1.76
C PHE A 6 0.90 15.13 1.78
N PRO A 7 1.53 16.15 1.16
CA PRO A 7 2.97 16.35 1.27
C PRO A 7 3.41 16.52 2.73
N GLY A 8 4.55 15.96 3.10
CA GLY A 8 5.09 16.07 4.46
C GLY A 8 4.39 15.21 5.52
N ILE A 9 3.41 14.38 5.15
CA ILE A 9 2.78 13.41 6.06
C ILE A 9 3.34 12.02 5.77
N ASP A 10 3.70 11.33 6.85
CA ASP A 10 4.01 9.92 6.80
C ASP A 10 2.76 9.08 7.04
N TYR A 11 2.74 7.86 6.52
CA TYR A 11 1.55 7.00 6.53
C TYR A 11 1.83 5.64 7.13
N ARG A 12 0.80 4.99 7.66
CA ARG A 12 0.91 3.66 8.25
C ARG A 12 -0.03 2.70 7.56
N HIS A 13 0.42 1.46 7.42
CA HIS A 13 -0.40 0.37 6.93
C HIS A 13 -1.04 -0.35 8.11
N VAL A 14 -2.35 -0.51 8.06
CA VAL A 14 -3.14 -1.26 9.04
C VAL A 14 -3.88 -2.37 8.31
N VAL A 15 -3.90 -3.57 8.89
CA VAL A 15 -4.69 -4.69 8.37
C VAL A 15 -5.67 -5.15 9.44
N LEU A 16 -6.95 -5.15 9.11
CA LEU A 16 -8.02 -5.64 9.97
C LEU A 16 -8.62 -6.90 9.35
N THR A 17 -8.55 -8.03 10.05
CA THR A 17 -8.94 -9.34 9.53
C THR A 17 -10.21 -9.83 10.20
N VAL A 18 -11.08 -10.47 9.42
CA VAL A 18 -12.29 -11.14 9.93
C VAL A 18 -11.95 -12.58 10.36
N PRO A 19 -12.32 -13.01 11.57
CA PRO A 19 -12.18 -14.39 12.03
C PRO A 19 -12.89 -15.38 11.12
N GLU A 20 -12.33 -16.57 10.97
CA GLU A 20 -12.85 -17.62 10.08
C GLU A 20 -14.33 -17.93 10.34
N GLN A 21 -14.70 -18.02 11.62
CA GLN A 21 -16.05 -18.31 12.07
C GLN A 21 -17.10 -17.29 11.55
N LEU A 22 -16.68 -16.07 11.21
CA LEU A 22 -17.57 -14.99 10.78
C LEU A 22 -17.56 -14.74 9.27
N ARG A 23 -16.68 -15.41 8.51
CA ARG A 23 -16.54 -15.18 7.07
C ARG A 23 -17.79 -15.55 6.29
N HIS A 24 -18.50 -16.60 6.71
CA HIS A 24 -19.77 -17.03 6.11
C HIS A 24 -20.81 -15.90 6.07
N CYS A 25 -20.84 -15.02 7.07
CA CYS A 25 -21.76 -13.88 7.07
C CYS A 25 -21.52 -12.96 5.87
N PHE A 26 -20.25 -12.77 5.48
CA PHE A 26 -19.87 -11.92 4.35
C PHE A 26 -20.10 -12.59 2.99
N GLU A 27 -19.96 -13.92 2.94
CA GLU A 27 -20.30 -14.72 1.76
C GLU A 27 -21.81 -14.62 1.48
N GLU A 28 -22.63 -14.79 2.51
CA GLU A 28 -24.08 -14.73 2.41
C GLU A 28 -24.59 -13.30 2.16
N TYR A 29 -23.97 -12.29 2.80
CA TYR A 29 -24.37 -10.90 2.70
C TYR A 29 -23.21 -9.98 2.26
N PRO A 30 -22.89 -9.90 0.95
CA PRO A 30 -21.80 -9.06 0.43
C PRO A 30 -21.88 -7.57 0.80
N ARG A 31 -23.09 -7.06 1.15
CA ARG A 31 -23.28 -5.69 1.66
C ARG A 31 -22.47 -5.42 2.92
N LEU A 32 -22.21 -6.44 3.75
CA LEU A 32 -21.43 -6.32 4.98
C LEU A 32 -20.00 -5.86 4.73
N LEU A 33 -19.44 -6.11 3.54
CA LEU A 33 -18.12 -5.59 3.17
C LEU A 33 -18.07 -4.05 3.23
N SER A 34 -19.18 -3.38 2.93
CA SER A 34 -19.30 -1.92 3.02
C SER A 34 -19.33 -1.45 4.48
N GLU A 35 -20.09 -2.15 5.32
CA GLU A 35 -20.23 -1.85 6.74
C GLU A 35 -18.94 -2.15 7.51
N MET A 36 -18.22 -3.20 7.11
CA MET A 36 -16.88 -3.52 7.60
C MET A 36 -15.91 -2.37 7.40
N VAL A 37 -15.95 -1.66 6.26
CA VAL A 37 -15.11 -0.47 6.07
C VAL A 37 -15.42 0.60 7.11
N LYS A 38 -16.70 0.86 7.38
CA LYS A 38 -17.10 1.87 8.38
C LYS A 38 -16.57 1.46 9.75
N ALA A 39 -16.82 0.22 10.18
CA ALA A 39 -16.30 -0.33 11.43
C ALA A 39 -14.76 -0.23 11.53
N GLY A 40 -14.05 -0.55 10.44
CA GLY A 40 -12.59 -0.46 10.38
C GLY A 40 -12.06 0.97 10.44
N VAL A 41 -12.76 1.93 9.84
CA VAL A 41 -12.42 3.37 9.90
C VAL A 41 -12.64 3.91 11.32
N GLU A 42 -13.77 3.58 11.94
CA GLU A 42 -14.06 3.95 13.33
C GLU A 42 -13.01 3.36 14.29
N THR A 43 -12.59 2.11 14.04
CA THR A 43 -11.51 1.47 14.81
C THR A 43 -10.23 2.30 14.79
N VAL A 44 -9.74 2.69 13.60
CA VAL A 44 -8.48 3.45 13.51
C VAL A 44 -8.62 4.89 14.02
N ILE A 45 -9.81 5.51 13.91
CA ILE A 45 -10.09 6.81 14.52
C ILE A 45 -10.02 6.72 16.04
N ALA A 46 -10.67 5.72 16.64
CA ALA A 46 -10.66 5.51 18.09
C ALA A 46 -9.25 5.25 18.62
N VAL A 47 -8.47 4.40 17.94
CA VAL A 47 -7.08 4.08 18.29
C VAL A 47 -6.19 5.32 18.24
N MET A 48 -6.27 6.11 17.17
CA MET A 48 -5.49 7.33 17.01
C MET A 48 -5.90 8.41 18.02
N SER A 49 -7.20 8.57 18.25
CA SER A 49 -7.73 9.55 19.21
C SER A 49 -7.31 9.19 20.64
N ARG A 50 -7.37 7.91 21.01
CA ARG A 50 -6.88 7.44 22.31
C ARG A 50 -5.39 7.70 22.48
N ALA A 51 -4.58 7.45 21.46
CA ALA A 51 -3.14 7.70 21.50
C ALA A 51 -2.81 9.20 21.63
N ALA A 52 -3.66 10.07 21.09
CA ALA A 52 -3.53 11.52 21.19
C ALA A 52 -4.04 12.11 22.52
N GLY A 53 -4.84 11.35 23.28
CA GLY A 53 -5.55 11.88 24.45
C GLY A 53 -6.75 12.77 24.12
N GLY A 54 -7.26 12.72 22.89
CA GLY A 54 -8.37 13.56 22.43
C GLY A 54 -8.84 13.17 21.02
N GLN A 55 -10.02 13.63 20.60
CA GLN A 55 -10.56 13.29 19.28
C GLN A 55 -9.69 13.83 18.15
N LEU A 56 -9.39 12.97 17.17
CA LEU A 56 -8.63 13.33 15.97
C LEU A 56 -9.40 13.03 14.69
N ARG A 57 -9.29 13.96 13.74
CA ARG A 57 -9.65 13.78 12.34
C ARG A 57 -8.42 13.30 11.57
N ILE A 58 -8.45 12.05 11.10
CA ILE A 58 -7.34 11.41 10.38
C ILE A 58 -7.68 11.19 8.89
N GLY A 59 -6.67 11.03 8.05
CA GLY A 59 -6.85 10.61 6.66
C GLY A 59 -6.78 9.10 6.53
N VAL A 60 -7.76 8.49 5.86
CA VAL A 60 -7.78 7.03 5.63
C VAL A 60 -8.05 6.72 4.16
N VAL A 61 -7.26 5.82 3.59
CA VAL A 61 -7.57 5.14 2.33
C VAL A 61 -7.83 3.68 2.66
N ALA A 62 -9.07 3.23 2.50
CA ALA A 62 -9.47 1.86 2.77
C ALA A 62 -9.53 1.04 1.47
N VAL A 63 -8.95 -0.16 1.50
CA VAL A 63 -8.97 -1.12 0.39
C VAL A 63 -9.49 -2.46 0.90
N ILE A 64 -10.58 -2.92 0.30
CA ILE A 64 -11.24 -4.18 0.67
C ILE A 64 -10.62 -5.33 -0.10
N GLN A 65 -10.34 -6.42 0.61
CA GLN A 65 -9.83 -7.66 0.06
C GLN A 65 -10.69 -8.83 0.54
N THR A 66 -10.96 -9.78 -0.35
CA THR A 66 -11.76 -10.99 -0.05
C THR A 66 -10.97 -12.27 -0.22
N ALA A 67 -9.75 -12.22 -0.78
CA ALA A 67 -8.92 -13.38 -1.05
C ALA A 67 -7.72 -13.43 -0.11
N GLY A 68 -7.50 -14.59 0.53
CA GLY A 68 -6.26 -14.91 1.22
C GLY A 68 -5.15 -15.36 0.24
N ARG A 69 -3.97 -15.66 0.77
CA ARG A 69 -2.85 -16.19 -0.05
C ARG A 69 -3.16 -17.53 -0.68
N ALA A 70 -3.85 -18.40 0.04
CA ALA A 70 -4.38 -19.68 -0.47
C ALA A 70 -5.61 -19.49 -1.39
N SER A 71 -5.98 -18.23 -1.70
CA SER A 71 -7.18 -17.88 -2.46
C SER A 71 -8.49 -18.39 -1.84
N ASN A 72 -8.45 -18.67 -0.54
CA ASN A 72 -9.62 -18.89 0.28
C ASN A 72 -10.36 -17.55 0.51
N TYR A 73 -11.66 -17.64 0.74
CA TYR A 73 -12.44 -16.49 1.15
C TYR A 73 -11.97 -16.01 2.53
N ASN A 74 -11.46 -14.79 2.56
CA ASN A 74 -10.88 -14.15 3.73
C ASN A 74 -11.09 -12.63 3.63
N PRO A 75 -12.28 -12.12 4.00
CA PRO A 75 -12.55 -10.69 3.99
C PRO A 75 -11.64 -9.98 5.01
N HIS A 76 -10.89 -8.99 4.53
CA HIS A 76 -10.03 -8.16 5.36
C HIS A 76 -9.86 -6.76 4.74
N LEU A 77 -9.46 -5.82 5.57
CA LEU A 77 -9.21 -4.43 5.18
C LEU A 77 -7.73 -4.15 5.19
N HIS A 78 -7.24 -3.54 4.11
CA HIS A 78 -5.99 -2.80 4.12
C HIS A 78 -6.30 -1.32 4.24
N LEU A 79 -5.84 -0.67 5.30
CA LEU A 79 -6.01 0.76 5.52
C LEU A 79 -4.65 1.45 5.43
N MET A 80 -4.57 2.51 4.64
CA MET A 80 -3.48 3.47 4.68
C MET A 80 -3.94 4.68 5.48
N VAL A 81 -3.33 4.88 6.63
CA VAL A 81 -3.75 5.87 7.63
C VAL A 81 -2.66 6.94 7.77
N THR A 82 -3.02 8.21 7.88
CA THR A 82 -2.05 9.27 8.21
C THR A 82 -1.43 8.98 9.58
N SER A 83 -0.12 9.21 9.75
CA SER A 83 0.57 8.96 11.03
C SER A 83 0.21 9.96 12.13
N GLY A 84 -0.66 10.92 11.82
CA GLY A 84 -1.24 11.88 12.74
C GLY A 84 -2.63 12.31 12.28
N GLY A 85 -3.20 13.30 12.97
CA GLY A 85 -4.50 13.88 12.63
C GLY A 85 -4.66 15.30 13.15
N LEU A 86 -5.74 15.96 12.72
CA LEU A 86 -6.13 17.27 13.22
C LEU A 86 -7.06 17.13 14.43
N ASP A 87 -6.80 17.88 15.49
CA ASP A 87 -7.80 18.07 16.55
C ASP A 87 -8.91 19.05 16.12
N GLU A 88 -9.87 19.31 17.01
CA GLU A 88 -10.97 20.26 16.78
C GLU A 88 -10.49 21.69 16.52
N ARG A 89 -9.33 22.07 17.07
CA ARG A 89 -8.72 23.39 16.89
C ARG A 89 -7.92 23.50 15.60
N GLY A 90 -7.77 22.39 14.87
CA GLY A 90 -6.98 22.33 13.65
C GLY A 90 -5.47 22.18 13.88
N THR A 91 -5.06 21.78 15.07
CA THR A 91 -3.66 21.46 15.39
C THR A 91 -3.34 20.06 14.93
N TRP A 92 -2.17 19.86 14.30
CA TRP A 92 -1.71 18.54 13.90
C TRP A 92 -1.05 17.82 15.07
N HIS A 93 -1.51 16.59 15.35
CA HIS A 93 -0.95 15.70 16.36
C HIS A 93 -0.32 14.49 15.68
N GLU A 94 1.01 14.35 15.82
CA GLU A 94 1.75 13.21 15.26
C GLU A 94 1.74 12.02 16.24
N ILE A 95 1.34 10.84 15.76
CA ILE A 95 1.19 9.62 16.56
C ILE A 95 2.37 8.67 16.30
N LYS A 96 3.27 8.61 17.27
CA LYS A 96 4.46 7.76 17.21
C LYS A 96 4.16 6.29 17.50
N ARG A 97 3.24 6.02 18.43
CA ARG A 97 2.92 4.68 18.93
C ARG A 97 1.43 4.55 19.21
N VAL A 98 0.92 3.34 19.04
CA VAL A 98 -0.45 2.96 19.39
C VAL A 98 -0.40 1.69 20.25
N SER A 99 -1.42 1.47 21.07
CA SER A 99 -1.55 0.23 21.85
C SER A 99 -2.16 -0.87 20.96
N PHE A 100 -1.42 -1.98 20.77
CA PHE A 100 -1.91 -3.15 20.04
C PHE A 100 -3.07 -3.83 20.78
N ASP A 101 -2.99 -3.94 22.11
CA ASP A 101 -4.08 -4.50 22.92
C ASP A 101 -5.37 -3.70 22.75
N TYR A 102 -5.27 -2.37 22.73
CA TYR A 102 -6.43 -1.53 22.47
C TYR A 102 -6.94 -1.70 21.03
N LEU A 103 -6.05 -1.74 20.03
CA LEU A 103 -6.41 -1.97 18.64
C LEU A 103 -7.17 -3.29 18.46
N HIS A 104 -6.70 -4.38 19.07
CA HIS A 104 -7.33 -5.70 18.97
C HIS A 104 -8.73 -5.72 19.56
N ARG A 105 -8.88 -5.14 20.76
CA ARG A 105 -10.18 -5.04 21.46
C ARG A 105 -11.14 -4.10 20.73
N GLU A 106 -10.64 -2.98 20.23
CA GLU A 106 -11.46 -2.00 19.51
C GLU A 106 -11.93 -2.56 18.17
N TRP A 107 -11.06 -3.28 17.43
CA TRP A 107 -11.48 -3.97 16.20
C TRP A 107 -12.55 -5.02 16.48
N GLN A 108 -12.36 -5.85 17.51
CA GLN A 108 -13.37 -6.82 17.94
C GLN A 108 -14.71 -6.15 18.22
N ARG A 109 -14.70 -5.09 19.04
CA ARG A 109 -15.89 -4.35 19.43
C ARG A 109 -16.63 -3.82 18.21
N GLN A 110 -15.94 -3.11 17.31
CA GLN A 110 -16.54 -2.48 16.14
C GLN A 110 -17.08 -3.52 15.15
N LEU A 111 -16.34 -4.61 14.90
CA LEU A 111 -16.79 -5.69 14.02
C LEU A 111 -18.04 -6.39 14.58
N PHE A 112 -18.03 -6.73 15.88
CA PHE A 112 -19.12 -7.47 16.50
C PHE A 112 -20.39 -6.63 16.62
N SER A 113 -20.28 -5.37 17.06
CA SER A 113 -21.41 -4.45 17.08
C SER A 113 -22.02 -4.26 15.69
N MET A 114 -21.19 -4.09 14.66
CA MET A 114 -21.67 -3.99 13.28
C MET A 114 -22.41 -5.26 12.84
N LEU A 115 -21.90 -6.45 13.14
CA LEU A 115 -22.57 -7.70 12.81
C LEU A 115 -23.90 -7.88 13.58
N GLU A 116 -23.94 -7.56 14.87
CA GLU A 116 -25.17 -7.62 15.69
C GLU A 116 -26.26 -6.68 15.14
N GLU A 117 -25.88 -5.50 14.67
CA GLU A 117 -26.79 -4.51 14.08
C GLU A 117 -27.32 -4.94 12.71
N GLN A 118 -26.43 -5.45 11.84
CA GLN A 118 -26.74 -5.75 10.45
C GLN A 118 -27.37 -7.14 10.24
N CYS A 119 -27.10 -8.08 11.16
CA CYS A 119 -27.54 -9.47 11.08
C CYS A 119 -28.24 -9.84 12.39
N ARG A 120 -29.55 -9.52 12.49
CA ARG A 120 -30.36 -9.81 13.68
C ARG A 120 -30.76 -11.29 13.75
N SER A 121 -29.82 -12.16 14.13
CA SER A 121 -30.03 -13.60 14.33
C SER A 121 -29.64 -14.03 15.73
N ALA A 122 -30.46 -14.87 16.37
CA ALA A 122 -30.15 -15.46 17.68
C ALA A 122 -28.89 -16.34 17.61
N GLY A 123 -28.73 -17.10 16.53
CA GLY A 123 -27.54 -17.93 16.31
C GLY A 123 -26.26 -17.11 16.19
N LEU A 124 -26.32 -15.97 15.49
CA LEU A 124 -25.16 -15.07 15.39
C LEU A 124 -24.81 -14.45 16.75
N ARG A 125 -25.80 -14.03 17.55
CA ARG A 125 -25.52 -13.48 18.89
C ARG A 125 -24.79 -14.49 19.78
N HIS A 126 -25.28 -15.73 19.82
CA HIS A 126 -24.62 -16.79 20.58
C HIS A 126 -23.20 -17.07 20.08
N LEU A 127 -23.00 -17.08 18.76
CA LEU A 127 -21.66 -17.20 18.17
C LEU A 127 -20.76 -16.05 18.62
N LEU A 128 -21.21 -14.81 18.52
CA LEU A 128 -20.42 -13.64 18.92
C LEU A 128 -20.10 -13.65 20.42
N GLU A 129 -21.01 -14.10 21.29
CA GLU A 129 -20.73 -14.29 22.71
C GLU A 129 -19.64 -15.33 22.95
N SER A 130 -19.71 -16.48 22.28
CA SER A 130 -18.66 -17.51 22.34
C SER A 130 -17.31 -16.96 21.85
N LEU A 131 -17.29 -16.26 20.72
CA LEU A 131 -16.06 -15.65 20.20
C LEU A 131 -15.51 -14.53 21.09
N LYS A 132 -16.35 -13.79 21.83
CA LYS A 132 -15.88 -12.84 22.86
C LYS A 132 -15.10 -13.58 23.97
N GLN A 133 -15.53 -14.78 24.34
CA GLN A 133 -14.84 -15.61 25.34
C GLN A 133 -13.56 -16.27 24.79
N GLU A 134 -13.54 -16.66 23.53
CA GLU A 134 -12.36 -17.23 22.86
C GLU A 134 -11.29 -16.15 22.64
N TYR A 135 -11.68 -15.00 22.10
CA TYR A 135 -10.78 -13.88 21.79
C TYR A 135 -10.75 -12.83 22.90
N GLN A 136 -10.39 -13.22 24.12
CA GLN A 136 -10.38 -12.31 25.30
C GLN A 136 -9.45 -11.10 25.16
N ARG A 137 -8.42 -11.22 24.32
CA ARG A 137 -7.47 -10.13 24.01
C ARG A 137 -7.88 -9.31 22.79
N GLY A 138 -9.05 -9.56 22.22
CA GLY A 138 -9.53 -8.95 20.99
C GLY A 138 -9.07 -9.69 19.73
N LEU A 139 -9.51 -9.18 18.58
CA LEU A 139 -9.21 -9.77 17.28
C LEU A 139 -7.85 -9.30 16.79
N VAL A 140 -7.08 -10.21 16.18
CA VAL A 140 -5.78 -9.87 15.62
C VAL A 140 -5.94 -8.80 14.53
N ALA A 141 -5.35 -7.65 14.79
CA ALA A 141 -5.19 -6.56 13.85
C ALA A 141 -3.72 -6.14 13.80
N TYR A 142 -3.26 -5.82 12.60
CA TYR A 142 -1.89 -5.41 12.35
C TYR A 142 -1.81 -3.91 12.18
N TRP A 143 -0.80 -3.30 12.78
CA TRP A 143 -0.46 -1.89 12.63
C TRP A 143 1.04 -1.77 12.39
N GLU A 144 1.44 -1.24 11.24
CA GLU A 144 2.84 -1.05 10.90
C GLU A 144 3.53 -0.09 11.90
N PRO A 145 4.51 -0.58 12.70
CA PRO A 145 5.14 0.24 13.72
C PRO A 145 5.98 1.39 13.13
N LYS A 146 6.53 1.22 11.93
CA LYS A 146 7.34 2.24 11.27
C LYS A 146 6.53 2.98 10.21
N PRO A 147 6.34 4.29 10.32
CA PRO A 147 5.60 5.02 9.31
C PRO A 147 6.37 5.03 7.97
N VAL A 148 5.64 4.90 6.89
CA VAL A 148 6.13 4.96 5.51
C VAL A 148 6.19 6.42 5.08
N ARG A 149 7.42 6.92 4.87
CA ARG A 149 7.63 8.31 4.47
C ARG A 149 6.86 8.67 3.22
N THR A 150 6.15 9.79 3.23
CA THR A 150 5.28 10.28 2.13
C THR A 150 4.12 9.36 1.72
N GLY A 151 4.08 8.10 2.19
CA GLY A 151 3.09 7.11 1.82
C GLY A 151 3.12 6.58 0.38
N LYS A 152 3.94 7.14 -0.53
CA LYS A 152 3.94 6.75 -1.96
C LYS A 152 4.21 5.25 -2.17
N GLY A 153 5.18 4.69 -1.45
CA GLY A 153 5.48 3.25 -1.51
C GLY A 153 4.30 2.39 -1.07
N LEU A 154 3.62 2.80 0.01
CA LEU A 154 2.43 2.12 0.51
C LEU A 154 1.25 2.23 -0.48
N ALA A 155 1.05 3.40 -1.10
CA ALA A 155 0.04 3.56 -2.14
C ALA A 155 0.28 2.64 -3.34
N ARG A 156 1.53 2.51 -3.82
CA ARG A 156 1.89 1.56 -4.89
C ARG A 156 1.62 0.12 -4.48
N TYR A 157 2.01 -0.24 -3.26
CA TYR A 157 1.74 -1.55 -2.69
C TYR A 157 0.23 -1.86 -2.68
N LEU A 158 -0.60 -0.94 -2.16
CA LEU A 158 -2.05 -1.14 -2.11
C LEU A 158 -2.71 -1.20 -3.49
N ILE A 159 -2.25 -0.40 -4.46
CA ILE A 159 -2.75 -0.46 -5.84
C ILE A 159 -2.58 -1.88 -6.42
N LYS A 160 -1.46 -2.56 -6.12
CA LYS A 160 -1.24 -3.94 -6.54
C LYS A 160 -2.39 -4.85 -6.11
N TYR A 161 -2.90 -4.70 -4.89
CA TYR A 161 -4.03 -5.49 -4.37
C TYR A 161 -5.37 -5.12 -5.01
N VAL A 162 -5.51 -3.92 -5.58
CA VAL A 162 -6.73 -3.50 -6.28
C VAL A 162 -6.80 -4.12 -7.67
N VAL A 163 -5.66 -4.20 -8.35
CA VAL A 163 -5.59 -4.64 -9.76
C VAL A 163 -5.27 -6.13 -9.92
N SER A 164 -4.73 -6.77 -8.89
CA SER A 164 -4.37 -8.20 -8.98
C SER A 164 -5.61 -9.10 -8.89
N PRO A 165 -5.69 -10.15 -9.74
CA PRO A 165 -6.71 -11.16 -9.60
C PRO A 165 -6.51 -11.98 -8.31
N PRO A 166 -7.56 -12.68 -7.81
CA PRO A 166 -7.47 -13.52 -6.61
C PRO A 166 -6.44 -14.65 -6.71
N VAL A 167 -6.23 -15.17 -7.93
CA VAL A 167 -5.16 -16.09 -8.28
C VAL A 167 -4.40 -15.46 -9.44
N ALA A 168 -3.11 -15.19 -9.25
CA ALA A 168 -2.25 -14.72 -10.33
C ALA A 168 -2.05 -15.84 -11.37
N VAL A 169 -2.00 -15.52 -12.66
CA VAL A 169 -1.77 -16.52 -13.72
C VAL A 169 -0.47 -17.30 -13.47
N SER A 170 0.57 -16.65 -12.96
CA SER A 170 1.83 -17.28 -12.59
C SER A 170 1.73 -18.31 -11.46
N ARG A 171 0.60 -18.38 -10.74
CA ARG A 171 0.34 -19.39 -9.71
C ARG A 171 -0.33 -20.63 -10.27
N ILE A 172 -0.85 -20.60 -11.49
CA ILE A 172 -1.40 -21.76 -12.19
C ILE A 172 -0.22 -22.52 -12.80
N ILE A 173 -0.02 -23.77 -12.40
CA ILE A 173 1.14 -24.57 -12.80
C ILE A 173 0.79 -25.68 -13.79
N ALA A 174 -0.46 -26.15 -13.80
CA ALA A 174 -0.95 -27.08 -14.83
C ALA A 174 -2.46 -26.90 -15.05
N TYR A 175 -2.91 -27.21 -16.27
CA TYR A 175 -4.31 -27.31 -16.65
C TYR A 175 -4.46 -28.27 -17.82
N ASP A 176 -5.31 -29.30 -17.69
CA ASP A 176 -5.50 -30.36 -18.70
C ASP A 176 -6.87 -30.32 -19.39
N GLY A 177 -7.70 -29.32 -19.07
CA GLY A 177 -9.09 -29.21 -19.52
C GLY A 177 -10.11 -29.57 -18.43
N GLN A 178 -9.77 -30.47 -17.51
CA GLN A 178 -10.65 -30.97 -16.45
C GLN A 178 -10.21 -30.53 -15.06
N GLU A 179 -8.91 -30.53 -14.79
CA GLU A 179 -8.31 -30.17 -13.51
C GLU A 179 -7.31 -29.02 -13.65
N VAL A 180 -7.28 -28.17 -12.64
CA VAL A 180 -6.33 -27.06 -12.51
C VAL A 180 -5.46 -27.33 -11.30
N GLU A 181 -4.14 -27.26 -11.50
CA GLU A 181 -3.17 -27.27 -10.41
C GLU A 181 -2.61 -25.86 -10.22
N TYR A 182 -2.68 -25.33 -9.00
CA TYR A 182 -2.14 -24.02 -8.66
C TYR A 182 -1.41 -24.04 -7.31
N CYS A 183 -0.51 -23.08 -7.11
CA CYS A 183 0.36 -23.04 -5.94
C CYS A 183 0.30 -21.70 -5.17
N TRP A 184 0.70 -21.73 -3.91
CA TRP A 184 1.00 -20.52 -3.13
C TRP A 184 2.14 -20.78 -2.16
N GLN A 185 2.74 -19.70 -1.65
CA GLN A 185 3.72 -19.81 -0.59
C GLN A 185 3.04 -19.62 0.76
N ASP A 186 3.10 -20.64 1.62
CA ASP A 186 2.60 -20.55 2.98
C ASP A 186 3.45 -19.56 3.79
N HIS A 187 2.78 -18.75 4.62
CA HIS A 187 3.47 -17.71 5.38
C HIS A 187 4.21 -18.26 6.60
N LYS A 188 3.73 -19.36 7.20
CA LYS A 188 4.30 -19.93 8.41
C LYS A 188 5.48 -20.85 8.08
N SER A 189 5.32 -21.72 7.08
CA SER A 189 6.34 -22.70 6.68
C SER A 189 7.31 -22.16 5.63
N HIS A 190 6.97 -21.07 4.94
CA HIS A 190 7.67 -20.57 3.74
C HIS A 190 7.72 -21.57 2.57
N GLN A 191 7.02 -22.70 2.69
CA GLN A 191 6.98 -23.74 1.67
C GLN A 191 5.95 -23.41 0.58
N GLN A 192 6.21 -23.94 -0.61
CA GLN A 192 5.29 -23.84 -1.72
C GLN A 192 4.26 -24.97 -1.64
N GLU A 193 3.05 -24.61 -1.28
CA GLU A 193 1.90 -25.51 -1.30
C GLU A 193 1.34 -25.60 -2.72
N LYS A 194 0.87 -26.78 -3.10
CA LYS A 194 0.22 -27.05 -4.38
C LYS A 194 -1.13 -27.70 -4.10
N VAL A 195 -2.13 -27.31 -4.86
CA VAL A 195 -3.44 -27.95 -4.82
C VAL A 195 -3.91 -28.20 -6.23
N ARG A 196 -4.53 -29.37 -6.43
CA ARG A 196 -5.21 -29.74 -7.66
C ARG A 196 -6.70 -29.81 -7.38
N VAL A 197 -7.49 -29.16 -8.21
CA VAL A 197 -8.95 -29.09 -8.11
C VAL A 197 -9.56 -29.22 -9.49
N THR A 198 -10.84 -29.55 -9.58
CA THR A 198 -11.54 -29.52 -10.87
C THR A 198 -11.61 -28.09 -11.42
N ALA A 199 -11.75 -27.94 -12.74
CA ALA A 199 -11.91 -26.63 -13.38
C ALA A 199 -13.13 -25.87 -12.82
N VAL A 200 -14.20 -26.58 -12.47
CA VAL A 200 -15.42 -26.01 -11.88
C VAL A 200 -15.16 -25.48 -10.46
N GLU A 201 -14.41 -26.21 -9.64
CA GLU A 201 -13.99 -25.76 -8.31
C GLU A 201 -13.03 -24.57 -8.41
N PHE A 202 -12.12 -24.57 -9.38
CA PHE A 202 -11.23 -23.44 -9.61
C PHE A 202 -12.01 -22.17 -10.01
N ILE A 203 -13.04 -22.31 -10.86
CA ILE A 203 -13.95 -21.20 -11.18
C ILE A 203 -14.66 -20.69 -9.90
N ARG A 204 -15.11 -21.59 -9.02
CA ARG A 204 -15.71 -21.20 -7.73
C ARG A 204 -14.74 -20.40 -6.86
N VAL A 205 -13.47 -20.83 -6.79
CA VAL A 205 -12.39 -20.11 -6.09
C VAL A 205 -12.22 -18.70 -6.63
N LEU A 206 -12.39 -18.46 -7.93
CA LEU A 206 -12.31 -17.12 -8.51
C LEU A 206 -13.58 -16.29 -8.26
N VAL A 207 -14.75 -16.89 -8.50
CA VAL A 207 -16.05 -16.19 -8.50
C VAL A 207 -16.45 -15.70 -7.11
N GLN A 208 -16.11 -16.41 -6.04
CA GLN A 208 -16.39 -15.98 -4.66
C GLN A 208 -15.77 -14.62 -4.30
N HIS A 209 -14.77 -14.15 -5.07
CA HIS A 209 -14.12 -12.86 -4.85
C HIS A 209 -14.69 -11.73 -5.71
N MET A 210 -15.67 -12.00 -6.57
CA MET A 210 -16.34 -10.98 -7.36
C MET A 210 -17.18 -10.09 -6.46
N LEU A 211 -16.91 -8.79 -6.50
CA LEU A 211 -17.65 -7.80 -5.71
C LEU A 211 -18.96 -7.42 -6.43
N PRO A 212 -20.01 -7.02 -5.69
CA PRO A 212 -21.26 -6.56 -6.29
C PRO A 212 -21.03 -5.43 -7.31
N LYS A 213 -21.91 -5.34 -8.32
CA LYS A 213 -21.83 -4.27 -9.32
C LYS A 213 -21.89 -2.90 -8.65
N GLY A 214 -20.99 -2.00 -9.05
CA GLY A 214 -20.90 -0.64 -8.48
C GLY A 214 -20.24 -0.57 -7.10
N PHE A 215 -19.77 -1.70 -6.55
CA PHE A 215 -19.13 -1.72 -5.25
C PHE A 215 -17.77 -1.00 -5.28
N GLN A 216 -17.63 0.03 -4.45
CA GLN A 216 -16.39 0.78 -4.33
C GLN A 216 -15.38 0.04 -3.44
N ARG A 217 -14.44 -0.65 -4.08
CA ARG A 217 -13.36 -1.41 -3.41
C ARG A 217 -12.34 -0.52 -2.70
N VAL A 218 -12.07 0.66 -3.24
CA VAL A 218 -11.16 1.68 -2.68
C VAL A 218 -12.00 2.87 -2.21
N ARG A 219 -11.83 3.27 -0.96
CA ARG A 219 -12.57 4.40 -0.37
C ARG A 219 -11.61 5.40 0.27
N TYR A 220 -11.85 6.67 0.03
CA TYR A 220 -11.11 7.77 0.63
C TYR A 220 -11.97 8.41 1.71
N LEU A 221 -11.50 8.37 2.96
CA LEU A 221 -12.27 8.74 4.15
C LEU A 221 -11.52 9.74 5.02
N GLY A 222 -12.24 10.40 5.92
CA GLY A 222 -11.71 11.41 6.81
C GLY A 222 -11.05 12.56 6.04
N LEU A 223 -9.80 12.91 6.39
CA LEU A 223 -9.07 13.98 5.69
C LEU A 223 -8.83 13.68 4.20
N HIS A 224 -8.90 12.41 3.78
CA HIS A 224 -8.75 12.02 2.37
C HIS A 224 -10.05 12.03 1.59
N ALA A 225 -11.21 12.16 2.24
CA ALA A 225 -12.49 12.28 1.53
C ALA A 225 -12.42 13.45 0.54
N VAL A 226 -12.78 13.22 -0.72
CA VAL A 226 -12.47 14.12 -1.83
C VAL A 226 -12.97 15.55 -1.59
N CYS A 227 -14.22 15.69 -1.13
CA CYS A 227 -14.84 16.98 -0.82
C CYS A 227 -14.23 17.66 0.42
N VAL A 228 -13.76 16.88 1.39
CA VAL A 228 -13.11 17.38 2.61
C VAL A 228 -11.71 17.85 2.26
N ARG A 229 -10.91 16.99 1.62
CA ARG A 229 -9.51 17.23 1.27
C ARG A 229 -9.32 18.57 0.57
N GLN A 230 -10.17 18.90 -0.41
CA GLN A 230 -10.03 20.16 -1.15
C GLN A 230 -10.17 21.40 -0.25
N LYS A 231 -11.02 21.32 0.78
CA LYS A 231 -11.25 22.41 1.75
C LYS A 231 -10.14 22.49 2.79
N ILE A 232 -9.63 21.35 3.25
CA ILE A 232 -8.70 21.30 4.39
C ILE A 232 -7.21 21.20 3.99
N LYS A 233 -6.88 20.98 2.71
CA LYS A 233 -5.49 20.72 2.28
C LYS A 233 -4.52 21.80 2.74
N GLU A 234 -4.93 23.06 2.69
CA GLU A 234 -4.08 24.18 3.11
C GLU A 234 -4.00 24.28 4.64
N GLN A 235 -5.08 23.98 5.34
CA GLN A 235 -5.08 23.89 6.80
C GLN A 235 -4.11 22.79 7.28
N VAL A 236 -4.21 21.59 6.70
CA VAL A 236 -3.28 20.48 6.98
C VAL A 236 -1.84 20.90 6.67
N ARG A 237 -1.61 21.53 5.50
CA ARG A 237 -0.28 22.03 5.10
C ARG A 237 0.30 23.03 6.09
N ARG A 238 -0.52 23.94 6.61
CA ARG A 238 -0.10 24.94 7.62
C ARG A 238 0.13 24.30 8.98
N ALA A 239 -0.74 23.38 9.40
CA ALA A 239 -0.63 22.70 10.70
C ALA A 239 0.64 21.85 10.81
N ILE A 240 1.10 21.27 9.71
CA ILE A 240 2.37 20.52 9.66
C ILE A 240 3.58 21.47 9.41
N GLY A 241 3.30 22.69 8.96
CA GLY A 241 4.25 23.66 8.40
C GLY A 241 5.06 24.50 9.39
N ALA A 242 4.98 24.32 10.71
CA ALA A 242 5.80 25.10 11.66
C ALA A 242 7.21 24.51 11.90
N VAL A 243 7.44 23.21 11.63
CA VAL A 243 8.72 22.54 11.99
C VAL A 243 9.45 21.95 10.77
N MET A 244 8.77 21.77 9.63
CA MET A 244 9.33 21.04 8.48
C MET A 244 9.42 21.84 7.18
N GLN A 245 8.85 23.05 7.14
CA GLN A 245 8.86 23.91 5.94
C GLN A 245 10.26 24.42 5.59
N GLU A 246 11.06 24.86 6.55
CA GLU A 246 12.38 25.44 6.27
C GLU A 246 13.37 24.39 5.73
N ALA A 247 13.43 23.21 6.33
CA ALA A 247 14.36 22.16 5.90
C ALA A 247 14.01 21.57 4.51
N PHE A 248 12.71 21.45 4.19
CA PHE A 248 12.27 20.85 2.93
C PHE A 248 12.30 21.85 1.77
N TYR A 249 11.85 23.10 1.97
CA TYR A 249 12.01 24.14 0.94
C TYR A 249 13.48 24.40 0.65
N PHE A 250 14.35 24.42 1.67
CA PHE A 250 15.78 24.60 1.46
C PHE A 250 16.40 23.41 0.70
N ALA A 251 16.10 22.16 1.09
CA ALA A 251 16.64 20.99 0.41
C ALA A 251 16.09 20.83 -1.03
N GLU A 252 14.81 21.08 -1.25
CA GLU A 252 14.18 20.96 -2.56
C GLU A 252 14.55 22.13 -3.49
N ALA A 253 14.70 23.36 -2.97
CA ALA A 253 15.22 24.50 -3.73
C ALA A 253 16.71 24.35 -4.08
N VAL A 254 17.52 23.78 -3.18
CA VAL A 254 18.94 23.48 -3.45
C VAL A 254 19.04 22.34 -4.47
N MET A 255 18.30 21.24 -4.31
CA MET A 255 18.38 20.10 -5.24
C MET A 255 17.70 20.35 -6.60
N SER A 256 16.68 21.20 -6.68
CA SER A 256 16.05 21.57 -7.97
C SER A 256 16.93 22.45 -8.84
N LYS A 257 17.87 23.21 -8.24
CA LYS A 257 18.87 24.02 -8.96
C LYS A 257 20.10 23.22 -9.40
N LEU A 258 20.31 22.01 -8.87
CA LEU A 258 21.41 21.15 -9.30
C LEU A 258 21.07 20.45 -10.62
N GLY A 259 21.90 20.69 -11.64
CA GLY A 259 21.88 19.95 -12.89
C GLY A 259 22.14 18.45 -12.67
N TRP A 260 21.79 17.62 -13.65
CA TRP A 260 21.94 16.16 -13.60
C TRP A 260 23.34 15.70 -13.13
N ARG A 261 24.41 16.30 -13.67
CA ARG A 261 25.82 16.01 -13.31
C ARG A 261 26.08 16.15 -11.80
N ALA A 262 25.63 17.25 -11.21
CA ALA A 262 25.84 17.52 -9.79
C ALA A 262 25.02 16.58 -8.89
N LYS A 263 23.83 16.15 -9.33
CA LYS A 263 23.02 15.14 -8.62
C LYS A 263 23.68 13.77 -8.58
N ILE A 264 24.27 13.34 -9.69
CA ILE A 264 24.99 12.05 -9.75
C ILE A 264 26.27 12.12 -8.91
N LYS A 265 27.04 13.21 -9.02
CA LYS A 265 28.25 13.44 -8.22
C LYS A 265 27.98 13.43 -6.72
N GLY A 266 26.91 14.09 -6.27
CA GLY A 266 26.53 14.10 -4.85
C GLY A 266 26.08 12.73 -4.33
N LYS A 267 25.44 11.91 -5.17
CA LYS A 267 24.92 10.60 -4.74
C LYS A 267 25.96 9.48 -4.75
N PHE A 268 26.87 9.50 -5.72
CA PHE A 268 27.82 8.41 -5.95
C PHE A 268 29.28 8.80 -5.72
N GLY A 269 29.56 10.07 -5.39
CA GLY A 269 30.91 10.58 -5.14
C GLY A 269 31.79 10.68 -6.39
N ARG A 270 31.23 10.42 -7.58
CA ARG A 270 31.95 10.39 -8.87
C ARG A 270 31.28 11.31 -9.88
N ASP A 271 32.09 12.08 -10.60
CA ASP A 271 31.59 12.97 -11.65
C ASP A 271 31.30 12.16 -12.93
N PRO A 272 30.03 12.02 -13.37
CA PRO A 272 29.70 11.17 -14.50
C PRO A 272 30.23 11.68 -15.84
N LEU A 273 30.66 12.95 -15.91
CA LEU A 273 31.22 13.54 -17.12
C LEU A 273 32.74 13.72 -17.03
N GLN A 274 33.40 13.00 -16.12
CA GLN A 274 34.85 12.96 -16.05
C GLN A 274 35.35 11.55 -16.32
N CYS A 275 36.26 11.39 -17.29
CA CYS A 275 36.85 10.10 -17.58
C CYS A 275 37.70 9.61 -16.39
N GLU A 276 37.42 8.41 -15.88
CA GLU A 276 38.18 7.82 -14.77
C GLU A 276 39.64 7.48 -15.13
N GLN A 277 40.00 7.43 -16.42
CA GLN A 277 41.35 7.10 -16.88
C GLN A 277 42.23 8.30 -17.19
N CYS A 278 41.74 9.26 -17.99
CA CYS A 278 42.54 10.41 -18.42
C CYS A 278 42.08 11.74 -17.81
N GLY A 279 40.96 11.76 -17.08
CA GLY A 279 40.42 12.97 -16.45
C GLY A 279 39.74 13.96 -17.39
N ALA A 280 39.69 13.67 -18.70
CA ALA A 280 39.03 14.52 -19.69
C ALA A 280 37.52 14.63 -19.44
N GLU A 281 36.95 15.77 -19.85
CA GLU A 281 35.51 16.02 -19.77
C GLU A 281 34.79 15.28 -20.90
N MET A 282 33.77 14.50 -20.55
CA MET A 282 32.97 13.70 -21.48
C MET A 282 31.61 14.37 -21.72
N VAL A 283 30.98 14.06 -22.85
CA VAL A 283 29.62 14.52 -23.17
C VAL A 283 28.64 13.35 -23.03
N LEU A 284 27.46 13.61 -22.42
CA LEU A 284 26.39 12.62 -22.37
C LEU A 284 25.74 12.48 -23.75
N TRP A 285 26.05 11.39 -24.44
CA TRP A 285 25.51 11.13 -25.78
C TRP A 285 24.20 10.34 -25.76
N LYS A 286 24.10 9.31 -24.92
CA LYS A 286 22.98 8.36 -24.92
C LYS A 286 22.68 7.82 -23.53
N VAL A 287 21.41 7.80 -23.15
CA VAL A 287 20.93 7.07 -21.97
C VAL A 287 20.08 5.91 -22.43
N TRP A 288 20.47 4.68 -22.09
CA TRP A 288 19.75 3.47 -22.46
C TRP A 288 19.35 2.68 -21.21
N VAL A 289 18.12 2.18 -21.18
CA VAL A 289 17.57 1.40 -20.09
C VAL A 289 17.12 0.04 -20.63
N PRO A 290 17.56 -1.10 -20.06
CA PRO A 290 17.32 -2.43 -20.63
C PRO A 290 15.86 -2.78 -20.94
N LYS A 291 14.92 -2.24 -20.15
CA LYS A 291 13.48 -2.48 -20.32
C LYS A 291 12.78 -1.47 -21.23
N HIS A 292 13.35 -0.29 -21.44
CA HIS A 292 12.67 0.84 -22.08
C HIS A 292 13.40 1.36 -23.32
N GLY A 293 14.56 0.78 -23.66
CA GLY A 293 15.36 1.24 -24.78
C GLY A 293 16.05 2.58 -24.49
N VAL A 294 16.25 3.38 -25.54
CA VAL A 294 16.91 4.70 -25.45
C VAL A 294 15.94 5.70 -24.83
N VAL A 295 16.35 6.33 -23.73
CA VAL A 295 15.56 7.33 -22.99
C VAL A 295 16.03 8.76 -23.28
N TYR A 296 17.28 8.91 -23.73
CA TYR A 296 17.85 10.19 -24.17
C TYR A 296 18.87 9.93 -25.28
N TYR A 297 18.84 10.76 -26.31
CA TYR A 297 19.76 10.75 -27.44
C TYR A 297 20.04 12.20 -27.86
N LEU A 298 21.31 12.57 -28.01
CA LEU A 298 21.73 13.87 -28.53
C LEU A 298 21.67 13.84 -30.08
N PRO A 299 20.85 14.66 -30.78
CA PRO A 299 20.68 14.53 -32.24
C PRO A 299 21.85 15.09 -33.09
N ASP A 300 22.08 14.39 -34.21
CA ASP A 300 22.68 14.66 -35.54
C ASP A 300 23.97 15.49 -35.76
N ASP A 301 24.53 16.19 -34.78
CA ASP A 301 25.85 16.86 -34.93
C ASP A 301 27.00 16.07 -34.27
N ALA A 302 26.76 14.82 -33.88
CA ALA A 302 27.78 13.97 -33.26
C ALA A 302 28.88 13.61 -34.27
N PRO A 303 30.19 13.77 -33.94
CA PRO A 303 31.28 13.27 -34.76
C PRO A 303 31.09 11.80 -35.13
N GLN A 304 31.66 11.32 -36.24
CA GLN A 304 31.61 9.89 -36.58
C GLN A 304 32.36 9.07 -35.53
N TRP A 305 31.64 8.47 -34.59
CA TRP A 305 32.19 7.56 -33.59
C TRP A 305 32.08 6.12 -34.08
N SER A 306 33.19 5.37 -34.04
CA SER A 306 33.14 3.92 -34.17
C SER A 306 32.75 3.29 -32.83
N GLU A 307 31.70 2.46 -32.81
CA GLU A 307 31.34 1.70 -31.61
C GLU A 307 32.51 0.80 -31.18
N ALA A 308 33.07 1.06 -29.99
CA ALA A 308 33.96 0.11 -29.36
C ALA A 308 33.16 -1.16 -29.02
N ARG A 309 33.69 -2.34 -29.39
CA ARG A 309 33.03 -3.64 -29.15
C ARG A 309 32.67 -3.78 -27.67
N ILE A 310 31.38 -3.87 -27.39
CA ILE A 310 30.83 -4.10 -26.05
C ILE A 310 31.26 -5.51 -25.58
N PRO A 311 31.92 -5.66 -24.41
CA PRO A 311 32.18 -6.99 -23.85
C PRO A 311 30.86 -7.67 -23.48
N SER A 312 30.71 -8.95 -23.83
CA SER A 312 29.49 -9.71 -23.55
C SER A 312 29.23 -9.85 -22.05
N LYS A 313 28.05 -9.37 -21.64
CA LYS A 313 27.33 -9.58 -20.36
C LYS A 313 28.07 -9.25 -19.05
N MET A 314 27.57 -8.22 -18.37
CA MET A 314 27.52 -8.16 -16.90
C MET A 314 26.10 -7.82 -16.44
N ASP A 315 25.68 -8.49 -15.37
CA ASP A 315 24.32 -8.46 -14.83
C ASP A 315 23.85 -7.06 -14.39
N GLY A 316 22.57 -6.78 -14.67
CA GLY A 316 21.68 -5.96 -13.85
C GLY A 316 21.95 -4.46 -13.72
N THR A 317 22.99 -3.91 -14.33
CA THR A 317 23.37 -2.49 -14.12
C THR A 317 22.90 -1.62 -15.28
N VAL A 318 22.36 -0.43 -14.99
CA VAL A 318 22.11 0.61 -16.01
C VAL A 318 23.47 1.06 -16.54
N GLN A 319 23.79 0.71 -17.80
CA GLN A 319 25.00 1.18 -18.46
C GLN A 319 24.76 2.57 -19.05
N LEU A 320 25.51 3.55 -18.56
CA LEU A 320 25.67 4.85 -19.20
C LEU A 320 26.91 4.73 -20.08
N CYS A 321 26.74 4.87 -21.39
CA CYS A 321 27.86 4.90 -22.33
C CYS A 321 28.29 6.35 -22.52
N PHE A 322 29.56 6.62 -22.23
CA PHE A 322 30.18 7.93 -22.44
C PHE A 322 31.16 7.80 -23.61
N GLY A 323 31.06 8.71 -24.58
CA GLY A 323 32.05 8.88 -25.64
C GLY A 323 33.08 9.91 -25.22
N PHE A 324 34.28 9.82 -25.80
CA PHE A 324 35.22 10.94 -25.83
C PHE A 324 34.75 12.01 -26.80
#